data_AF-A0A7S2DHS8-F1
#
_entry.id   AF-A0A7S2DHS8-F1
#
_cell.length_a   1.000
_cell.length_b   1.000
_cell.length_c   1.000
_cell.angle_alpha   90.00
_cell.angle_beta   90.00
_cell.angle_gamma   90.00
#
_symmetry.space_group_name_H-M   'P 1'
#
loop_
_entity.id
_entity.type
_entity.pdbx_description
1 polymer ?
#
loop_
_entity_poly.entity_id
_entity_poly.type
_entity_poly.pdbx_seq_one_letter_code
_entity_poly.pdbx_strand_id
1 'polypeptide(L)'
;VSASGNGAACEGAQNETRACGGKLPQHCKLSDWGEWTECSATCGGGWEGQMRRVVVHAENNGRPCEGTVRYARHCNLEPCEKKVDCRLGEWSEWTGCGGT
;
A
#
# COMPACT_ATOMS: atom_id res chain seq x y z
N VAL A 1 -34.95 39.85 -14.41
CA VAL A 1 -35.61 40.96 -13.70
C VAL A 1 -36.88 40.41 -13.08
N SER A 2 -37.12 40.64 -11.80
CA SER A 2 -38.28 40.10 -11.11
C SER A 2 -39.52 40.95 -11.40
N ALA A 3 -40.69 40.32 -11.54
CA ALA A 3 -41.95 41.05 -11.64
C ALA A 3 -42.20 41.83 -10.33
N SER A 4 -42.76 43.04 -10.41
CA SER A 4 -43.17 43.86 -9.25
C SER A 4 -44.56 44.44 -9.48
N GLY A 5 -45.35 44.57 -8.41
CA GLY A 5 -46.78 44.92 -8.49
C GLY A 5 -47.67 43.73 -8.88
N ASN A 6 -48.81 43.97 -9.53
CA ASN A 6 -49.76 42.95 -10.02
C ASN A 6 -49.30 42.24 -11.32
N GLY A 7 -47.99 42.27 -11.62
CA GLY A 7 -47.45 41.67 -12.84
C GLY A 7 -47.43 40.14 -12.75
N ALA A 8 -47.86 39.47 -13.81
CA ALA A 8 -47.77 38.02 -13.91
C ALA A 8 -46.31 37.55 -13.83
N ALA A 9 -46.08 36.46 -13.12
CA ALA A 9 -44.76 35.85 -13.02
C ALA A 9 -44.29 35.37 -14.41
N CYS A 10 -42.99 35.39 -14.65
CA CYS A 10 -42.43 34.85 -15.88
C CYS A 10 -42.72 33.35 -15.95
N GLU A 11 -43.49 32.93 -16.95
CA GLU A 11 -43.80 31.53 -17.22
C GLU A 11 -42.70 30.90 -18.07
N GLY A 12 -42.16 29.76 -17.62
CA GLY A 12 -41.09 29.03 -18.30
C GLY A 12 -39.84 28.81 -17.44
N ALA A 13 -38.85 28.10 -18.01
CA ALA A 13 -37.58 27.83 -17.33
C ALA A 13 -36.75 29.11 -17.24
N GLN A 14 -36.53 29.60 -16.02
CA GLN A 14 -35.79 30.83 -15.77
C GLN A 14 -34.27 30.63 -15.72
N ASN A 15 -33.83 29.37 -15.70
CA ASN A 15 -32.42 28.99 -15.72
C ASN A 15 -32.22 27.87 -16.75
N GLU A 16 -31.24 28.09 -17.63
CA GLU A 16 -30.71 27.07 -18.52
C GLU A 16 -29.22 26.95 -18.22
N THR A 17 -28.77 25.74 -17.90
CA THR A 17 -27.35 25.47 -17.63
C THR A 17 -26.80 24.61 -18.75
N ARG A 18 -25.74 25.08 -19.40
CA ARG A 18 -24.97 24.30 -20.36
C ARG A 18 -23.55 24.10 -19.85
N ALA A 19 -22.98 22.93 -20.12
CA ALA A 19 -21.56 22.72 -19.89
C ALA A 19 -20.78 23.74 -20.75
N CYS A 20 -19.92 24.53 -20.12
CA CYS A 20 -18.90 25.28 -20.85
C CYS A 20 -17.95 24.27 -21.53
N GLY A 21 -17.42 24.61 -22.71
CA GLY A 21 -16.59 23.73 -23.54
C GLY A 21 -15.21 23.37 -22.96
N GLY A 22 -15.07 23.33 -21.63
CA GLY A 22 -13.87 22.89 -20.94
C GLY A 22 -13.65 21.39 -21.06
N LYS A 23 -12.38 20.99 -20.98
CA LYS A 23 -12.01 19.57 -20.90
C LYS A 23 -12.58 18.96 -19.62
N LEU A 24 -13.12 17.74 -19.72
CA LEU A 24 -13.66 17.02 -18.57
C LEU A 24 -12.56 16.76 -17.52
N PRO A 25 -12.92 16.73 -16.22
CA PRO A 25 -11.99 16.34 -15.17
C PRO A 25 -11.38 14.97 -15.45
N GLN A 26 -10.05 14.90 -15.47
CA GLN A 26 -9.32 13.64 -15.61
C GLN A 26 -8.79 13.22 -14.25
N HIS A 27 -9.32 12.13 -13.73
CA HIS A 27 -8.86 11.57 -12.46
C HIS A 27 -7.56 10.80 -12.64
N CYS A 28 -6.69 10.91 -11.64
CA CYS A 28 -5.45 10.18 -11.59
C CYS A 28 -5.71 8.67 -11.53
N LYS A 29 -4.86 7.87 -12.18
CA LYS A 29 -4.90 6.41 -12.13
C LYS A 29 -3.51 5.87 -11.83
N LEU A 30 -3.44 4.95 -10.87
CA LEU A 30 -2.26 4.14 -10.61
C LEU A 30 -2.32 2.87 -11.47
N SER A 31 -1.16 2.36 -11.86
CA SER A 31 -1.06 1.02 -12.44
C SER A 31 -1.40 -0.03 -11.40
N ASP A 32 -1.57 -1.26 -11.89
CA ASP A 32 -1.45 -2.44 -11.04
C ASP A 32 -0.07 -2.48 -10.39
N TRP A 33 0.00 -3.19 -9.26
CA TRP A 33 1.26 -3.48 -8.60
C TRP A 33 2.13 -4.35 -9.50
N GLY A 34 3.41 -4.00 -9.59
CA GLY A 34 4.43 -4.90 -10.12
C GLY A 34 4.62 -6.10 -9.19
N GLU A 35 5.43 -7.05 -9.64
CA GLU A 35 5.76 -8.21 -8.84
C GLU A 35 6.55 -7.83 -7.59
N TRP A 36 6.43 -8.69 -6.58
CA TRP A 36 7.24 -8.61 -5.39
C TRP A 36 8.70 -8.92 -5.72
N THR A 37 9.62 -8.13 -5.16
CA THR A 37 11.05 -8.47 -5.19
C THR A 37 11.30 -9.73 -4.38
N GLU A 38 12.39 -10.43 -4.67
CA GLU A 38 12.85 -11.50 -3.79
C GLU A 38 13.07 -10.97 -2.37
N CYS A 39 12.79 -11.83 -1.39
CA CYS A 39 12.99 -11.49 0.01
C CYS A 39 14.49 -11.26 0.28
N SER A 40 14.81 -10.17 0.99
CA SER A 40 16.21 -9.81 1.30
C SER A 40 16.97 -10.85 2.13
N ALA A 41 16.26 -11.75 2.81
CA ALA A 41 16.82 -12.82 3.62
C ALA A 41 16.02 -14.10 3.41
N THR A 42 16.68 -15.26 3.46
CA THR A 42 16.02 -16.57 3.30
C THR A 42 15.43 -17.11 4.61
N CYS A 43 15.83 -16.55 5.75
CA CYS A 43 15.38 -16.89 7.09
C CYS A 43 15.67 -15.70 8.03
N GLY A 44 15.18 -15.76 9.28
CA GLY A 44 15.45 -14.77 10.32
C GLY A 44 14.74 -13.44 10.13
N GLY A 45 13.82 -13.36 9.17
CA GLY A 45 13.12 -12.15 8.77
C GLY A 45 13.90 -11.33 7.73
N GLY A 46 13.21 -11.03 6.63
CA GLY A 46 13.67 -10.11 5.59
C GLY A 46 12.56 -9.17 5.16
N TRP A 47 12.82 -8.45 4.08
CA TRP A 47 11.87 -7.55 3.44
C TRP A 47 11.76 -7.86 1.96
N GLU A 48 10.54 -7.79 1.46
CA GLU A 48 10.22 -7.77 0.03
C GLU A 48 9.40 -6.51 -0.26
N GLY A 49 9.53 -5.99 -1.48
CA GLY A 49 8.86 -4.79 -1.92
C GLY A 49 8.16 -4.97 -3.26
N GLN A 50 7.13 -4.18 -3.50
CA GLN A 50 6.52 -4.03 -4.81
C GLN A 50 6.32 -2.53 -5.11
N MET A 51 6.26 -2.21 -6.41
CA MET A 51 6.07 -0.84 -6.86
C MET A 51 4.98 -0.75 -7.93
N ARG A 52 4.29 0.39 -7.96
CA ARG A 52 3.35 0.77 -9.01
C ARG A 52 3.63 2.21 -9.43
N ARG A 53 3.12 2.63 -10.58
CA ARG A 53 3.32 3.99 -11.10
C ARG A 53 2.01 4.71 -11.36
N VAL A 54 2.07 6.03 -11.45
CA VAL A 54 0.98 6.83 -11.99
C VAL A 54 0.95 6.61 -13.50
N VAL A 55 -0.18 6.10 -14.02
CA VAL A 55 -0.38 5.90 -15.47
C VAL A 55 -1.23 6.99 -16.09
N VAL A 56 -2.02 7.69 -15.28
CA VAL A 56 -2.78 8.89 -15.68
C VAL A 56 -2.63 9.92 -14.57
N HIS A 57 -2.21 11.12 -14.92
CA HIS A 57 -2.13 12.24 -13.97
C HIS A 57 -3.49 12.93 -13.82
N ALA A 58 -3.71 13.59 -12.69
CA ALA A 58 -4.90 14.40 -12.48
C ALA A 58 -4.84 15.68 -13.33
N GLU A 59 -5.89 15.95 -14.11
CA GLU A 59 -6.04 17.20 -14.88
C GLU A 59 -7.46 17.77 -14.75
N ASN A 60 -7.63 19.06 -15.08
CA ASN A 60 -8.94 19.75 -15.14
C ASN A 60 -9.77 19.58 -13.86
N ASN A 61 -9.18 19.81 -12.69
CA ASN A 61 -9.79 19.57 -11.37
C ASN A 61 -10.15 18.11 -11.09
N GLY A 62 -9.48 17.16 -11.75
CA GLY A 62 -9.58 15.75 -11.43
C GLY A 62 -8.92 15.41 -10.08
N ARG A 63 -9.40 14.33 -9.46
CA ARG A 63 -8.87 13.86 -8.18
C ARG A 63 -7.43 13.33 -8.31
N PRO A 64 -6.54 13.63 -7.35
CA PRO A 64 -5.20 13.05 -7.29
C PRO A 64 -5.27 11.54 -7.01
N CYS A 65 -4.16 10.84 -7.25
CA CYS A 65 -4.09 9.41 -6.95
C CYS A 65 -4.06 9.21 -5.44
N GLU A 66 -4.85 8.26 -4.95
CA GLU A 66 -4.86 7.88 -3.54
C GLU A 66 -3.94 6.68 -3.29
N GLY A 67 -3.24 6.71 -2.15
CA GLY A 67 -2.32 5.65 -1.72
C GLY A 67 -0.88 5.81 -2.23
N THR A 68 -0.02 4.87 -1.84
CA THR A 68 1.43 4.93 -2.11
C THR A 68 1.78 4.23 -3.43
N VAL A 69 2.95 4.60 -3.98
CA VAL A 69 3.54 3.96 -5.18
C VAL A 69 4.54 2.85 -4.83
N ARG A 70 4.91 2.74 -3.56
CA ARG A 70 5.82 1.73 -3.02
C ARG A 70 5.18 1.06 -1.82
N TYR A 71 5.33 -0.24 -1.72
CA TYR A 71 4.87 -1.03 -0.58
C TYR A 71 5.92 -2.09 -0.24
N ALA A 72 6.14 -2.30 1.05
CA ALA A 72 7.10 -3.27 1.56
C ALA A 72 6.45 -4.08 2.68
N ARG A 73 6.82 -5.36 2.78
CA ARG A 73 6.36 -6.25 3.85
C ARG A 73 7.48 -7.16 4.32
N HIS A 74 7.28 -7.69 5.52
CA HIS A 74 8.16 -8.72 6.06
C HIS A 74 7.94 -10.06 5.35
N CYS A 75 9.03 -10.81 5.18
CA CYS A 75 9.05 -12.14 4.60
C CYS A 75 10.06 -13.03 5.35
N ASN A 76 9.98 -14.36 5.16
CA ASN A 76 10.91 -15.35 5.71
C ASN A 76 11.21 -15.20 7.22
N LEU A 77 10.15 -15.06 8.02
CA LEU A 77 10.22 -14.85 9.47
C LEU A 77 10.71 -16.08 10.26
N GLU A 78 10.83 -17.24 9.61
CA GLU A 78 11.28 -18.47 10.24
C GLU A 78 12.72 -18.32 10.73
N PRO A 79 13.04 -18.72 11.98
CA PRO A 79 14.41 -18.65 12.51
C PRO A 79 15.42 -19.38 11.61
N CYS A 80 16.61 -18.80 11.46
CA CYS A 80 17.69 -19.44 10.69
C CYS A 80 18.28 -20.67 11.40
N GLU A 81 18.27 -20.67 12.73
CA GLU A 81 18.89 -21.74 13.50
C GLU A 81 17.93 -22.93 13.62
N LYS A 82 18.41 -24.09 13.15
CA LYS A 82 17.80 -25.36 13.54
C LYS A 82 18.08 -25.55 15.02
N LYS A 83 17.05 -25.71 15.84
CA LYS A 83 17.23 -26.07 17.25
C LYS A 83 18.03 -27.37 17.32
N VAL A 84 19.25 -27.28 17.85
CA VAL A 84 20.06 -28.45 18.17
C VAL A 84 19.95 -28.64 19.68
N ASP A 85 19.34 -29.75 20.09
CA ASP A 85 19.26 -30.10 21.50
C ASP A 85 20.65 -30.53 22.01
N CYS A 86 21.03 -30.03 23.18
CA CYS A 86 22.21 -30.52 23.88
C CYS A 86 22.02 -32.00 24.21
N ARG A 87 22.89 -32.85 23.67
CA ARG A 87 22.94 -34.27 24.04
C ARG A 87 24.01 -34.45 25.10
N LEU A 88 23.61 -34.94 26.28
CA LEU A 88 24.56 -35.42 27.27
C LEU A 88 25.23 -36.67 26.71
N GLY A 89 26.57 -36.71 26.78
CA GLY A 89 27.31 -37.94 26.53
C GLY A 89 27.11 -38.93 27.67
N GLU A 90 27.46 -40.19 27.41
CA GLU A 90 27.54 -41.19 28.48
C GLU A 90 28.56 -40.74 29.54
N TRP A 91 28.25 -41.02 30.80
CA TRP A 91 29.15 -40.71 31.90
C TRP A 91 30.48 -41.46 31.72
N SER A 92 31.59 -40.75 31.88
CA SER A 92 32.88 -41.41 32.03
C SER A 92 32.93 -42.16 33.36
N GLU A 93 33.64 -43.28 33.39
CA GLU A 93 33.93 -44.00 34.62
C GLU A 93 34.58 -43.08 35.65
N TRP A 94 34.18 -43.24 36.91
CA TRP A 94 34.75 -42.46 38.02
C TRP A 94 36.21 -42.85 38.22
N THR A 95 37.12 -41.95 37.85
CA THR A 95 38.51 -42.04 38.32
C THR A 95 38.51 -41.62 39.79
N GLY A 96 38.97 -42.51 40.67
CA GLY A 96 38.90 -42.35 42.12
C GLY A 96 39.45 -41.02 42.65
N CYS A 97 39.16 -40.73 43.92
CA CYS A 97 39.47 -39.44 44.55
C CYS A 97 40.94 -39.05 44.35
N GLY A 98 41.19 -37.94 43.65
CA GLY A 98 42.51 -37.32 43.56
C GLY A 98 42.86 -36.66 44.89
N GLY A 99 43.43 -37.45 45.80
CA GLY A 99 43.94 -36.98 47.07
C GLY A 99 45.44 -37.24 47.18
N THR A 100 46.17 -36.22 47.64
CA THR A 100 47.32 -36.40 48.53
C THR A 100 47.10 -35.50 49.73
#